data_AF-A0A543CHK6-F1
#
_entry.id   AF-A0A543CHK6-F1
#
_cell.length_a   1.000
_cell.length_b   1.000
_cell.length_c   1.000
_cell.angle_alpha   90.00
_cell.angle_beta   90.00
_cell.angle_gamma   90.00
#
_symmetry.space_group_name_H-M   'P 1'
#
loop_
_entity.id
_entity.type
_entity.pdbx_description
1 polymer ?
#
loop_
_entity_poly.entity_id
_entity_poly.type
_entity_poly.pdbx_seq_one_letter_code
_entity_poly.pdbx_strand_id
1 'polypeptide(L)'
;MEDLTQTLLTRQEQVLQASRVASQTLICMLRSDEPVPAAVIAEALERRAYARWWTTLTDHVVHDGQADPAAALAAARKVAHDALLVLPTPRSECHHTNAQAITTLEAARAFFHDTATLYPPTTEPAAAPGTTATGHAE
;
A
#
# COMPACT_ATOMS: atom_id res chain seq x y z
N MET A 1 17.25 16.79 7.95
CA MET A 1 16.63 15.46 7.87
C MET A 1 15.15 15.70 7.90
N GLU A 2 14.47 15.47 6.78
CA GLU A 2 13.01 15.55 6.72
C GLU A 2 12.44 14.43 7.61
N ASP A 3 11.48 14.76 8.45
CA ASP A 3 10.82 13.79 9.34
C ASP A 3 10.01 12.81 8.48
N LEU A 4 10.34 11.52 8.54
CA LEU A 4 9.64 10.47 7.78
C LEU A 4 8.13 10.52 8.04
N THR A 5 7.72 10.86 9.26
CA THR A 5 6.31 11.08 9.62
C THR A 5 5.68 12.14 8.71
N GLN A 6 6.34 13.29 8.58
CA GLN A 6 5.86 14.39 7.73
C GLN A 6 5.83 13.99 6.26
N THR A 7 6.80 13.21 5.78
CA THR A 7 6.80 12.67 4.42
C THR A 7 5.60 11.75 4.18
N LEU A 8 5.32 10.83 5.11
CA LEU A 8 4.18 9.90 5.00
C LEU A 8 2.84 10.64 5.03
N LEU A 9 2.68 11.63 5.91
CA LEU A 9 1.46 12.45 5.99
C LEU A 9 1.26 13.31 4.74
N THR A 10 2.34 13.91 4.21
CA THR A 10 2.28 14.67 2.96
C THR A 10 1.85 13.78 1.79
N ARG A 11 2.36 12.55 1.73
CA ARG A 11 1.94 11.57 0.71
C ARG A 11 0.49 11.15 0.90
N GLN A 12 0.06 10.87 2.12
CA GLN A 12 -1.34 10.56 2.41
C GLN A 12 -2.26 11.68 1.92
N GLU A 13 -1.96 12.94 2.24
CA GLU A 13 -2.76 14.08 1.82
C GLU A 13 -2.88 14.19 0.29
N GLN A 14 -1.76 14.06 -0.43
CA GLN A 14 -1.75 14.06 -1.90
C GLN A 14 -2.63 12.96 -2.48
N VAL A 15 -2.54 11.74 -1.93
CA VAL A 15 -3.29 10.60 -2.41
C VAL A 15 -4.78 10.72 -2.08
N LEU A 16 -5.12 11.19 -0.87
CA LEU A 16 -6.50 11.47 -0.47
C LEU A 16 -7.13 12.53 -1.38
N GLN A 17 -6.39 13.59 -1.70
CA GLN A 17 -6.86 14.64 -2.59
C GLN A 17 -7.07 14.10 -4.01
N ALA A 18 -6.16 13.29 -4.55
CA ALA A 18 -6.32 12.64 -5.85
C ALA A 18 -7.56 11.71 -5.88
N SER A 19 -7.78 10.93 -4.82
CA SER A 19 -8.96 10.07 -4.67
C SER A 19 -10.27 10.89 -4.61
N ARG A 20 -10.26 12.01 -3.89
CA ARG A 20 -11.41 12.92 -3.82
C ARG A 20 -11.73 13.52 -5.18
N VAL A 21 -10.73 13.99 -5.93
CA VAL A 21 -10.91 14.54 -7.27
C VAL A 21 -11.50 13.48 -8.22
N ALA A 22 -10.93 12.28 -8.27
CA ALA A 22 -11.44 11.20 -9.12
C ALA A 22 -12.88 10.81 -8.76
N SER A 23 -13.19 10.71 -7.46
CA SER A 23 -14.55 10.42 -6.98
C SER A 23 -15.53 11.52 -7.35
N GLN A 24 -15.12 12.79 -7.24
CA GLN A 24 -15.94 13.93 -7.61
C GLN A 24 -16.22 13.96 -9.13
N THR A 25 -15.21 13.67 -9.95
CA THR A 25 -15.38 13.53 -11.41
C THR A 25 -16.40 12.44 -11.73
N LEU A 26 -16.28 11.26 -11.13
CA LEU A 26 -17.24 10.18 -11.29
C LEU A 26 -18.66 10.61 -10.87
N ILE A 27 -18.81 11.25 -9.72
CA ILE A 27 -20.11 11.73 -9.23
C ILE A 27 -20.72 12.77 -10.18
N CYS A 28 -19.93 13.70 -10.71
CA CYS A 28 -20.40 14.68 -11.67
C CYS A 28 -20.90 14.01 -12.96
N MET A 29 -20.18 13.01 -13.48
CA MET A 29 -20.61 12.28 -14.67
C MET A 29 -21.82 11.40 -14.41
N LEU A 30 -21.92 10.76 -13.24
CA LEU A 30 -23.12 9.99 -12.84
C LEU A 30 -24.38 10.87 -12.70
N ARG A 31 -24.21 12.18 -12.52
CA ARG A 31 -25.30 13.16 -12.47
C ARG A 31 -25.64 13.76 -13.84
N SER A 32 -24.82 13.51 -14.85
CA SER A 32 -25.13 13.86 -16.23
C SER A 32 -25.97 12.76 -16.87
N ASP A 33 -26.76 13.09 -17.87
CA ASP A 33 -27.50 12.10 -18.69
C ASP A 33 -26.58 11.34 -19.67
N GLU A 34 -25.26 11.57 -19.61
CA GLU A 34 -24.29 10.90 -20.46
C GLU A 34 -23.78 9.59 -19.84
N PRO A 35 -23.50 8.57 -20.67
CA PRO A 35 -22.91 7.33 -20.19
C PRO A 35 -21.50 7.57 -19.64
N VAL A 36 -21.25 7.12 -18.41
CA VAL A 36 -19.93 7.26 -17.77
C VAL A 36 -18.92 6.30 -18.42
N PRO A 37 -17.77 6.79 -18.90
CA PRO A 37 -16.73 5.91 -19.44
C PRO A 37 -16.21 4.94 -18.38
N ALA A 38 -16.03 3.67 -18.75
CA ALA A 38 -15.51 2.63 -17.85
C ALA A 38 -14.16 3.00 -17.21
N ALA A 39 -13.31 3.75 -17.94
CA ALA A 39 -12.03 4.25 -17.44
C ALA A 39 -12.17 5.20 -16.25
N VAL A 40 -13.21 6.05 -16.23
CA VAL A 40 -13.46 6.99 -15.12
C VAL A 40 -13.89 6.23 -13.86
N ILE A 41 -14.69 5.19 -14.02
CA ILE A 41 -15.09 4.30 -12.93
C ILE A 41 -13.86 3.57 -12.38
N ALA A 42 -13.04 2.98 -13.27
CA ALA A 42 -11.83 2.27 -12.90
C ALA A 42 -10.85 3.18 -12.14
N GLU A 43 -10.58 4.38 -12.66
CA GLU A 43 -9.69 5.35 -12.00
C GLU A 43 -10.19 5.73 -10.60
N ALA A 44 -11.48 6.04 -10.44
CA ALA A 44 -12.03 6.38 -9.13
C ALA A 44 -11.88 5.23 -8.11
N LEU A 45 -12.11 3.99 -8.56
CA LEU A 45 -11.96 2.79 -7.72
C LEU A 45 -10.50 2.54 -7.34
N GLU A 46 -9.58 2.63 -8.31
CA GLU A 46 -8.14 2.47 -8.09
C GLU A 46 -7.59 3.51 -7.13
N ARG A 47 -7.91 4.79 -7.37
CA ARG A 47 -7.46 5.89 -6.49
C ARG A 47 -7.98 5.73 -5.07
N ARG A 48 -9.22 5.27 -4.90
CA ARG A 48 -9.80 5.01 -3.58
C ARG A 48 -9.13 3.82 -2.88
N ALA A 49 -8.89 2.73 -3.60
CA ALA A 49 -8.20 1.56 -3.05
C ALA A 49 -6.76 1.89 -2.65
N TYR A 50 -6.05 2.65 -3.48
CA TYR A 50 -4.69 3.12 -3.19
C TYR A 50 -4.66 4.08 -1.99
N ALA A 51 -5.60 5.03 -1.92
CA ALA A 51 -5.73 5.92 -0.78
C ALA A 51 -5.94 5.19 0.56
N ARG A 52 -6.67 4.08 0.54
CA ARG A 52 -6.89 3.25 1.73
C ARG A 52 -5.59 2.73 2.33
N TRP A 53 -4.62 2.32 1.51
CA TRP A 53 -3.31 1.87 2.00
C TRP A 53 -2.58 2.97 2.77
N TRP A 54 -2.56 4.19 2.23
CA TRP A 54 -1.94 5.34 2.87
C TRP A 54 -2.65 5.73 4.15
N THR A 55 -3.99 5.76 4.18
CA THR A 55 -4.76 6.03 5.39
C THR A 55 -4.48 5.00 6.48
N THR A 56 -4.52 3.70 6.14
CA THR A 56 -4.23 2.65 7.12
C THR A 56 -2.82 2.78 7.69
N LEU A 57 -1.80 3.05 6.85
CA LEU A 57 -0.43 3.28 7.30
C LEU A 57 -0.36 4.46 8.28
N THR A 58 -0.89 5.62 7.91
CA THR A 58 -0.78 6.83 8.74
C THR A 58 -1.63 6.78 9.99
N ASP A 59 -2.76 6.05 9.98
CA ASP A 59 -3.57 5.86 11.17
C ASP A 59 -2.77 5.12 12.26
N HIS A 60 -2.00 4.09 11.88
CA HIS A 60 -1.10 3.38 12.80
C HIS A 60 0.03 4.27 13.33
N VAL A 61 0.48 5.27 12.56
CA VAL A 61 1.55 6.19 12.98
C VAL A 61 1.00 7.30 13.89
N VAL A 62 -0.14 7.89 13.55
CA VAL A 62 -0.69 9.09 14.21
C VAL A 62 -1.57 8.75 15.40
N HIS A 63 -2.46 7.77 15.28
CA HIS A 63 -3.50 7.50 16.29
C HIS A 63 -3.04 6.50 17.34
N ASP A 64 -2.25 5.49 16.96
CA ASP A 64 -1.72 4.52 17.92
C ASP A 64 -0.52 5.08 18.71
N GLY A 65 0.00 6.25 18.33
CA GLY A 65 0.95 7.07 19.11
C GLY A 65 2.29 6.42 19.49
N GLN A 66 2.53 5.17 19.08
CA GLN A 66 3.65 4.34 19.54
C GLN A 66 4.40 3.62 18.41
N ALA A 67 3.94 3.68 17.16
CA ALA A 67 4.62 3.02 16.05
C ALA A 67 5.69 3.95 15.46
N ASP A 68 6.95 3.50 15.50
CA ASP A 68 8.03 4.08 14.69
C ASP A 68 7.56 4.13 13.21
N PRO A 69 7.54 5.31 12.56
CA PRO A 69 7.11 5.47 11.17
C PRO A 69 7.80 4.51 10.21
N ALA A 70 9.08 4.19 10.45
CA ALA A 70 9.83 3.24 9.64
C ALA A 70 9.32 1.81 9.83
N ALA A 71 9.01 1.41 11.08
CA ALA A 71 8.44 0.10 11.39
C ALA A 71 7.00 -0.05 10.85
N ALA A 72 6.18 0.99 10.95
CA ALA A 72 4.83 1.01 10.38
C ALA A 72 4.87 0.87 8.84
N LEU A 73 5.79 1.60 8.19
CA LEU A 73 6.03 1.47 6.75
C LEU A 73 6.50 0.06 6.38
N ALA A 74 7.42 -0.52 7.15
CA ALA A 74 7.89 -1.90 6.95
C ALA A 74 6.74 -2.90 7.00
N ALA A 75 5.90 -2.79 8.03
CA ALA A 75 4.76 -3.66 8.25
C ALA A 75 3.74 -3.54 7.11
N ALA A 76 3.37 -2.30 6.74
CA ALA A 76 2.45 -2.06 5.63
C ALA A 76 3.00 -2.61 4.29
N ARG A 77 4.29 -2.42 4.02
CA ARG A 77 4.97 -2.97 2.84
C ARG A 77 4.95 -4.50 2.83
N LYS A 78 5.18 -5.13 3.98
CA LYS A 78 5.09 -6.59 4.12
C LYS A 78 3.67 -7.09 3.84
N VAL A 79 2.65 -6.44 4.38
CA VAL A 79 1.24 -6.81 4.11
C VAL A 79 0.90 -6.65 2.63
N ALA A 80 1.37 -5.58 1.97
CA ALA A 80 1.20 -5.39 0.53
C ALA A 80 1.90 -6.49 -0.28
N HIS A 81 3.13 -6.84 0.08
CA HIS A 81 3.88 -7.92 -0.53
C HIS A 81 3.18 -9.29 -0.36
N ASP A 82 2.75 -9.61 0.86
CA ASP A 82 2.05 -10.86 1.16
C ASP A 82 0.73 -10.95 0.38
N ALA A 83 0.00 -9.84 0.23
CA ALA A 83 -1.21 -9.80 -0.60
C ALA A 83 -0.92 -10.14 -2.08
N LEU A 84 0.24 -9.73 -2.61
CA LEU A 84 0.65 -10.04 -3.98
C LEU A 84 1.08 -11.50 -4.16
N LEU A 85 1.55 -12.16 -3.10
CA LEU A 85 1.97 -13.57 -3.14
C LEU A 85 0.82 -14.55 -2.86
N VAL A 86 -0.09 -14.20 -1.93
CA VAL A 86 -1.07 -15.13 -1.35
C VAL A 86 -2.38 -15.17 -2.13
N LEU A 87 -2.70 -14.17 -2.95
CA LEU A 87 -3.96 -14.12 -3.70
C LEU A 87 -3.80 -14.74 -5.10
N PRO A 88 -4.11 -16.04 -5.30
CA PRO A 88 -4.38 -16.54 -6.64
C PRO A 88 -5.53 -15.74 -7.24
N THR A 89 -5.49 -15.54 -8.56
CA THR A 89 -6.48 -14.77 -9.32
C THR A 89 -7.89 -14.95 -8.74
N PRO A 90 -8.62 -13.88 -8.35
CA PRO A 90 -9.93 -13.99 -7.72
C PRO A 90 -10.88 -14.81 -8.59
N ARG A 91 -11.49 -15.87 -8.02
CA ARG A 91 -12.45 -16.75 -8.72
C ARG A 91 -13.82 -16.70 -8.04
N SER A 92 -14.40 -15.51 -7.93
CA SER A 92 -15.80 -15.34 -7.53
C SER A 92 -16.71 -15.45 -8.75
N GLU A 93 -17.90 -16.02 -8.58
CA GLU A 93 -18.97 -15.93 -9.58
C GLU A 93 -19.48 -14.49 -9.73
N CYS A 94 -19.27 -13.65 -8.71
CA CYS A 94 -19.66 -12.25 -8.71
C CYS A 94 -18.59 -11.37 -9.37
N HIS A 95 -18.91 -10.78 -10.53
CA HIS A 95 -18.04 -9.85 -11.24
C HIS A 95 -17.61 -8.65 -10.39
N HIS A 96 -18.49 -8.16 -9.51
CA HIS A 96 -18.16 -7.05 -8.61
C HIS A 96 -17.05 -7.44 -7.61
N THR A 97 -17.13 -8.64 -7.03
CA THR A 97 -16.11 -9.16 -6.12
C THR A 97 -14.77 -9.34 -6.83
N ASN A 98 -14.77 -9.86 -8.07
CA ASN A 98 -13.55 -9.99 -8.85
C ASN A 98 -12.93 -8.61 -9.16
N ALA A 99 -13.75 -7.64 -9.57
CA ALA A 99 -13.28 -6.29 -9.84
C ALA A 99 -12.65 -5.64 -8.58
N GLN A 100 -13.31 -5.73 -7.42
CA GLN A 100 -12.78 -5.20 -6.16
C GLN A 100 -11.45 -5.85 -5.77
N ALA A 101 -11.34 -7.17 -5.94
CA ALA A 101 -10.12 -7.90 -5.60
C ALA A 101 -8.96 -7.53 -6.55
N ILE A 102 -9.22 -7.40 -7.86
CA ILE A 102 -8.24 -6.90 -8.84
C ILE A 102 -7.80 -5.48 -8.48
N THR A 103 -8.73 -4.55 -8.23
CA THR A 103 -8.41 -3.18 -7.85
C THR A 103 -7.57 -3.11 -6.57
N THR A 104 -7.85 -3.99 -5.60
CA THR A 104 -7.06 -4.08 -4.36
C THR A 104 -5.64 -4.57 -4.60
N LEU A 105 -5.46 -5.54 -5.49
CA LEU A 105 -4.14 -6.05 -5.89
C LEU A 105 -3.32 -5.01 -6.65
N GLU A 106 -3.93 -4.29 -7.58
CA GLU A 106 -3.25 -3.21 -8.30
C GLU A 106 -2.86 -2.06 -7.34
N ALA A 107 -3.75 -1.71 -6.40
CA ALA A 107 -3.43 -0.73 -5.36
C ALA A 107 -2.28 -1.20 -4.45
N ALA A 108 -2.25 -2.48 -4.07
CA ALA A 108 -1.15 -3.05 -3.28
C ALA A 108 0.17 -3.02 -4.05
N ARG A 109 0.15 -3.32 -5.36
CA ARG A 109 1.33 -3.24 -6.24
C ARG A 109 1.86 -1.81 -6.33
N ALA A 110 0.98 -0.84 -6.60
CA ALA A 110 1.34 0.57 -6.64
C ALA A 110 1.94 1.03 -5.30
N PHE A 111 1.29 0.68 -4.18
CA PHE A 111 1.77 1.05 -2.84
C PHE A 111 3.15 0.46 -2.54
N PHE A 112 3.36 -0.83 -2.82
CA PHE A 112 4.65 -1.49 -2.61
C PHE A 112 5.76 -0.88 -3.48
N HIS A 113 5.46 -0.51 -4.72
CA HIS A 113 6.43 0.14 -5.60
C HIS A 113 6.78 1.55 -5.12
N ASP A 114 5.77 2.38 -4.87
CA ASP A 114 5.96 3.81 -4.56
C ASP A 114 6.63 4.04 -3.20
N THR A 115 6.47 3.10 -2.27
CA THR A 115 7.11 3.17 -0.96
C THR A 115 8.53 2.62 -0.93
N ALA A 116 9.05 2.07 -2.04
CA ALA A 116 10.39 1.48 -2.08
C ALA A 116 11.50 2.50 -1.83
N THR A 117 11.32 3.75 -2.25
CA THR A 117 12.29 4.85 -2.04
C THR A 117 12.21 5.46 -0.65
N LEU A 118 11.11 5.22 0.08
CA LEU A 118 10.87 5.68 1.45
C LEU A 118 11.36 4.67 2.50
N TYR A 119 11.64 3.45 2.06
CA TYR A 119 12.15 2.36 2.88
C TYR A 119 13.64 2.17 2.56
N PRO A 120 14.59 2.74 3.33
CA PRO A 120 15.98 2.39 3.13
C PRO A 120 16.12 0.87 3.35
N PRO A 121 16.84 0.15 2.48
CA PRO A 121 17.10 -1.27 2.69
C PRO A 121 17.75 -1.40 4.06
N THR A 122 17.03 -2.01 4.99
CA THR A 122 17.62 -2.38 6.27
C THR A 122 18.77 -3.30 5.91
N THR A 123 19.99 -2.81 6.08
CA THR A 123 21.16 -3.66 6.02
C THR A 123 20.98 -4.61 7.19
N GLU A 124 20.48 -5.82 6.92
CA GLU A 124 20.58 -6.90 7.90
C GLU A 124 22.05 -6.90 8.34
N PRO A 125 22.34 -6.85 9.65
CA PRO A 125 23.71 -7.06 10.08
C PRO A 125 24.10 -8.43 9.53
N ALA A 126 25.08 -8.44 8.62
CA ALA A 126 25.62 -9.65 8.03
C ALA A 126 25.80 -10.66 9.15
N ALA A 127 25.09 -11.79 9.05
CA ALA A 127 25.25 -12.89 9.98
C ALA A 127 26.76 -13.12 10.12
N ALA A 128 27.29 -12.88 11.32
CA ALA A 128 28.70 -13.09 11.60
C ALA A 128 29.06 -14.50 11.14
N PRO A 129 30.19 -14.70 10.44
CA PRO A 129 30.56 -16.01 9.95
C PRO A 129 30.58 -16.97 11.14
N GLY A 130 29.75 -18.00 11.07
CA GLY A 130 29.66 -19.03 12.09
C GLY A 130 31.05 -19.60 12.34
N THR A 131 31.52 -19.47 13.57
CA THR A 131 32.70 -20.18 14.03
C THR A 131 32.39 -21.68 13.95
N THR A 132 33.02 -22.33 12.99
CA THR A 132 33.04 -23.77 12.78
C THR A 132 33.44 -24.47 14.08
N ALA A 133 32.69 -25.50 14.45
CA ALA A 133 33.11 -26.46 15.46
C ALA A 133 34.47 -27.06 15.08
N THR A 134 35.39 -27.17 16.04
CA THR A 134 36.49 -28.14 15.96
C THR A 134 36.63 -28.75 17.35
N GLY A 135 36.35 -30.04 17.42
CA GLY A 135 36.46 -30.81 18.66
C GLY A 135 37.90 -30.89 19.14
N HIS A 136 38.06 -30.88 20.46
CA HIS A 136 39.15 -31.58 21.12
C HIS A 136 38.59 -32.17 22.40
N ALA A 137 38.44 -33.49 22.39
CA ALA A 137 38.33 -34.29 23.59
C ALA A 137 39.76 -34.75 23.92
N GLU A 138 40.23 -34.40 25.11
CA GLU A 138 41.23 -35.16 25.85
C GLU A 138 40.59 -35.63 27.16
#